data_AF-A0A822J558-F1
#
_entry.id   AF-A0A822J558-F1
#
_cell.length_a   1.000
_cell.length_b   1.000
_cell.length_c   1.000
_cell.angle_alpha   90.00
_cell.angle_beta   90.00
_cell.angle_gamma   90.00
#
_symmetry.space_group_name_H-M   'P 1'
#
loop_
_entity.id
_entity.type
_entity.pdbx_description
1 polymer ?
#
loop_
_entity_poly.entity_id
_entity_poly.type
_entity_poly.pdbx_seq_one_letter_code
_entity_poly.pdbx_strand_id
1 'polypeptide(L)'
;MNGHVKAYRLYEGLFQPTTPASESNVTIGEGGWMSISAKGNISGTGILWVCELNTLHAFDASYLQNELWNSDMNPDHDDPGEMFKFSPPTIANGKVCIATFSGELAVYGQLS
;
A
#
# COMPACT_ATOMS: atom_id res chain seq x y z
N MET A 1 4.51 -9.73 -14.32
CA MET A 1 4.88 -10.75 -13.32
C MET A 1 4.03 -10.47 -12.12
N ASN A 2 3.25 -11.45 -11.67
CA ASN A 2 2.40 -11.30 -10.50
C ASN A 2 3.14 -11.90 -9.29
N GLY A 3 2.89 -11.39 -8.08
CA GLY A 3 3.52 -11.92 -6.88
C GLY A 3 3.01 -11.25 -5.60
N HIS A 4 3.35 -11.85 -4.47
CA HIS A 4 3.02 -11.27 -3.17
C HIS A 4 3.99 -10.14 -2.80
N VAL A 5 3.50 -9.21 -1.99
CA VAL A 5 4.31 -8.16 -1.35
C VAL A 5 5.16 -8.81 -0.26
N LYS A 6 6.45 -8.49 -0.23
CA LYS A 6 7.42 -9.10 0.68
C LYS A 6 8.15 -8.04 1.49
N ALA A 7 8.27 -8.29 2.79
CA ALA A 7 9.08 -7.49 3.70
C ALA A 7 10.33 -8.28 4.10
N TYR A 8 11.49 -7.62 4.05
CA TYR A 8 12.77 -8.19 4.46
C TYR A 8 13.37 -7.38 5.58
N ARG A 9 14.05 -8.05 6.52
CA ARG A 9 14.68 -7.37 7.66
C ARG A 9 16.03 -6.78 7.24
N LEU A 10 16.21 -5.49 7.45
CA LEU A 10 17.53 -4.84 7.36
C LEU A 10 18.18 -4.83 8.75
N TYR A 11 19.39 -5.36 8.86
CA TYR A 11 20.18 -5.37 10.10
C TYR A 11 21.63 -5.08 9.75
N GLU A 12 22.23 -4.11 10.44
CA GLU A 12 23.61 -3.67 10.17
C GLU A 12 23.88 -3.34 8.69
N GLY A 13 22.88 -2.76 8.01
CA GLY A 13 22.98 -2.38 6.59
C GLY A 13 22.84 -3.54 5.61
N LEU A 14 22.59 -4.76 6.07
CA LEU A 14 22.39 -5.95 5.25
C LEU A 14 20.97 -6.47 5.38
N PHE A 15 20.38 -6.93 4.27
CA PHE A 15 19.14 -7.70 4.33
C PHE A 15 19.46 -9.08 4.94
N GLN A 16 18.90 -9.34 6.11
CA GLN A 16 18.91 -10.67 6.74
C GLN A 16 17.96 -11.61 5.98
N PRO A 17 18.10 -12.94 6.17
CA PRO A 17 18.22 -13.96 5.12
C PRO A 17 17.21 -13.85 3.97
N THR A 18 17.51 -14.47 2.83
CA THR A 18 16.71 -14.40 1.58
C THR A 18 15.24 -14.80 1.69
N THR A 19 14.79 -15.33 2.83
CA THR A 19 13.38 -15.55 3.16
C THR A 19 12.73 -14.26 3.68
N PRO A 20 11.57 -13.84 3.14
CA PRO A 20 10.84 -12.69 3.67
C PRO A 20 10.52 -12.84 5.16
N ALA A 21 10.66 -11.76 5.92
CA ALA A 21 10.17 -11.68 7.29
C ALA A 21 8.63 -11.67 7.34
N SER A 22 7.99 -11.15 6.28
CA SER A 22 6.55 -11.21 6.09
C SER A 22 6.22 -11.20 4.59
N GLU A 23 5.11 -11.82 4.21
CA GLU A 23 4.60 -11.90 2.85
C GLU A 23 3.08 -11.72 2.87
N SER A 24 2.52 -10.98 1.92
CA SER A 24 1.08 -10.75 1.83
C SER A 24 0.33 -12.01 1.41
N ASN A 25 -0.92 -12.16 1.86
CA ASN A 25 -1.82 -13.22 1.38
C ASN A 25 -2.49 -12.87 0.04
N VAL A 26 -2.36 -11.61 -0.40
CA VAL A 26 -2.85 -11.11 -1.68
C VAL A 26 -1.75 -11.21 -2.73
N THR A 27 -2.08 -11.72 -3.91
CA THR A 27 -1.19 -11.70 -5.08
C THR A 27 -1.41 -10.38 -5.81
N ILE A 28 -0.38 -9.56 -5.91
CA ILE A 28 -0.43 -8.33 -6.68
C ILE A 28 -0.14 -8.67 -8.15
N GLY A 29 -1.07 -8.31 -9.02
CA GLY A 29 -0.99 -8.43 -10.48
C GLY A 29 -0.21 -7.28 -11.12
N GLU A 30 -0.89 -6.51 -11.96
CA GLU A 30 -0.29 -5.32 -12.57
C GLU A 30 -0.24 -4.18 -11.56
N GLY A 31 0.95 -3.63 -11.32
CA GLY A 31 1.13 -2.52 -10.38
C GLY A 31 2.26 -2.83 -9.42
N GLY A 32 1.99 -2.76 -8.13
CA GLY A 32 2.99 -2.84 -7.08
C GLY A 32 3.73 -1.51 -6.88
N TRP A 33 3.10 -0.39 -7.20
CA TRP A 33 3.63 0.93 -6.84
C TRP A 33 3.33 1.18 -5.37
N MET A 34 4.39 1.38 -4.58
CA MET A 34 4.30 1.33 -3.13
C MET A 34 4.78 2.62 -2.50
N SER A 35 4.13 2.96 -1.38
CA SER A 35 4.61 3.97 -0.45
C SER A 35 4.29 3.53 0.97
N ILE A 36 5.13 3.93 1.92
CA ILE A 36 4.95 3.60 3.34
C ILE A 36 4.70 4.88 4.14
N SER A 37 3.83 4.78 5.15
CA SER A 37 3.56 5.86 6.10
C SER A 37 3.55 5.33 7.53
N ALA A 38 3.86 6.17 8.51
CA ALA A 38 3.78 5.81 9.93
C ALA A 38 3.57 7.06 10.78
N LYS A 39 3.07 6.89 12.01
CA LYS A 39 2.93 7.98 12.98
C LYS A 39 4.25 8.17 13.74
N GLY A 40 5.20 8.87 13.11
CA GLY A 40 6.53 9.11 13.67
C GLY A 40 7.23 7.80 14.00
N ASN A 41 7.74 7.68 15.23
CA ASN A 41 8.48 6.50 15.69
C ASN A 41 7.59 5.49 16.46
N ILE A 42 6.25 5.59 16.35
CA ILE A 42 5.34 4.73 17.10
C ILE A 42 5.21 3.36 16.39
N SER A 43 5.68 2.31 17.06
CA SER A 43 5.59 0.93 16.58
C SER A 43 4.13 0.52 16.34
N GLY A 44 3.89 -0.28 15.30
CA GLY A 44 2.55 -0.76 14.93
C GLY A 44 1.67 0.27 14.21
N THR A 45 2.17 1.46 13.88
CA THR A 45 1.42 2.47 13.11
C THR A 45 1.81 2.53 11.63
N GLY A 46 2.72 1.66 11.21
CA GLY A 46 3.19 1.60 9.84
C GLY A 46 2.14 1.01 8.91
N ILE A 47 1.83 1.72 7.83
CA ILE A 47 0.94 1.26 6.76
C ILE A 47 1.74 1.25 5.46
N LEU A 48 1.76 0.10 4.80
CA LEU A 48 2.25 -0.03 3.43
C LEU A 48 1.07 0.10 2.48
N TRP A 49 1.10 1.13 1.64
CA TRP A 49 0.12 1.39 0.59
C TRP A 49 0.63 0.80 -0.71
N VAL A 50 -0.22 0.04 -1.40
CA VAL A 50 0.13 -0.64 -2.65
C VAL A 50 -0.96 -0.40 -3.68
N CYS A 51 -0.59 0.18 -4.82
CA CYS A 51 -1.45 0.28 -5.99
C CYS A 51 -1.36 -1.00 -6.83
N GLU A 52 -2.45 -1.75 -6.93
CA GLU A 52 -2.63 -2.87 -7.87
C GLU A 52 -3.70 -2.48 -8.90
N LEU A 53 -3.29 -2.13 -10.12
CA LEU A 53 -4.18 -1.65 -11.17
C LEU A 53 -5.13 -0.57 -10.61
N ASN A 54 -6.43 -0.87 -10.44
CA ASN A 54 -7.46 0.04 -9.92
C ASN A 54 -7.79 -0.19 -8.43
N THR A 55 -7.03 -1.01 -7.72
CA THR A 55 -7.22 -1.29 -6.30
C THR A 55 -6.09 -0.64 -5.51
N LEU A 56 -6.45 0.14 -4.49
CA LEU A 56 -5.50 0.59 -3.47
C LEU A 56 -5.59 -0.32 -2.25
N HIS A 57 -4.48 -0.97 -1.92
CA HIS A 57 -4.35 -1.79 -0.72
C HIS A 57 -3.63 -1.03 0.39
N ALA A 58 -4.00 -1.32 1.64
CA ALA A 58 -3.33 -0.88 2.85
C ALA A 58 -2.99 -2.08 3.74
N PHE A 59 -1.71 -2.39 3.88
CA PHE A 59 -1.24 -3.48 4.75
C PHE A 59 -0.61 -2.94 6.04
N ASP A 60 -0.69 -3.72 7.12
CA ASP A 60 0.18 -3.50 8.28
C ASP A 60 1.63 -3.72 7.85
N ALA A 61 2.44 -2.65 7.89
CA ALA A 61 3.82 -2.70 7.42
C ALA A 61 4.72 -3.60 8.28
N SER A 62 4.29 -3.96 9.49
CA SER A 62 5.01 -4.89 10.38
C SER A 62 4.62 -6.35 10.11
N TYR A 63 3.47 -6.59 9.48
CA TYR A 63 2.94 -7.93 9.21
C TYR A 63 2.00 -7.95 8.00
N LEU A 64 2.56 -8.19 6.81
CA LEU A 64 1.88 -8.09 5.51
C LEU A 64 0.74 -9.09 5.30
N GLN A 65 0.65 -10.14 6.11
CA GLN A 65 -0.51 -11.04 6.09
C GLN A 65 -1.80 -10.35 6.55
N ASN A 66 -1.68 -9.22 7.26
CA ASN A 66 -2.79 -8.41 7.71
C ASN A 66 -3.01 -7.22 6.76
N GLU A 67 -3.97 -7.37 5.85
CA GLU A 67 -4.51 -6.26 5.07
C GLU A 67 -5.52 -5.49 5.93
N LEU A 68 -5.24 -4.21 6.18
CA LEU A 68 -6.05 -3.35 7.03
C LEU A 68 -7.29 -2.85 6.30
N TRP A 69 -7.16 -2.58 5.00
CA TRP A 69 -8.19 -2.03 4.13
C TRP A 69 -7.78 -2.16 2.65
N ASN A 70 -8.75 -2.24 1.75
CA ASN A 70 -8.56 -1.90 0.33
C ASN A 70 -9.80 -1.19 -0.23
N SER A 71 -9.63 -0.48 -1.34
CA SER A 71 -10.70 0.27 -2.02
C SER A 71 -11.91 -0.58 -2.41
N ASP A 72 -11.69 -1.88 -2.65
CA ASP A 72 -12.75 -2.80 -3.11
C ASP A 72 -13.61 -3.32 -1.95
N MET A 73 -13.24 -3.03 -0.70
CA MET A 73 -14.08 -3.35 0.47
C MET A 73 -15.35 -2.50 0.51
N ASN A 74 -15.34 -1.29 -0.06
CA ASN A 74 -16.49 -0.41 -0.19
C ASN A 74 -16.45 0.39 -1.51
N PRO A 75 -16.63 -0.28 -2.66
CA PRO A 75 -16.37 0.32 -3.97
C PRO A 75 -17.31 1.50 -4.27
N ASP A 76 -18.52 1.52 -3.71
CA ASP A 76 -19.46 2.64 -3.90
C ASP A 76 -18.92 3.99 -3.35
N HIS A 77 -17.95 3.93 -2.43
CA HIS A 77 -17.34 5.10 -1.80
C HIS A 77 -15.84 5.24 -2.10
N ASP A 78 -15.15 4.11 -2.17
CA ASP A 78 -13.68 4.05 -2.15
C ASP A 78 -13.06 3.71 -3.51
N ASP A 79 -13.83 3.62 -4.61
CA ASP A 79 -13.29 3.38 -5.95
C ASP A 79 -12.38 4.55 -6.41
N PRO A 80 -11.08 4.30 -6.70
CA PRO A 80 -10.19 5.33 -7.23
C PRO A 80 -10.43 5.66 -8.71
N GLY A 81 -11.24 4.88 -9.42
CA GLY A 81 -11.34 4.92 -10.88
C GLY A 81 -10.13 4.30 -11.57
N GLU A 82 -9.77 4.82 -12.75
CA GLU A 82 -8.65 4.27 -13.53
C GLU A 82 -7.33 4.82 -13.00
N MET A 83 -6.56 4.05 -12.24
CA MET A 83 -5.32 4.56 -11.64
C MET A 83 -4.19 4.70 -12.66
N PHE A 84 -3.31 5.68 -12.43
CA PHE A 84 -2.19 5.98 -13.33
C PHE A 84 -1.01 5.00 -13.16
N LYS A 85 -0.52 4.42 -14.26
CA LYS A 85 0.62 3.50 -14.21
C LYS A 85 1.91 4.23 -13.83
N PHE A 86 2.77 3.58 -13.04
CA PHE A 86 4.03 4.13 -12.54
C PHE A 86 3.88 5.34 -11.60
N SER A 87 2.73 5.43 -10.92
CA SER A 87 2.45 6.47 -9.92
C SER A 87 2.29 5.84 -8.54
N PRO A 88 3.32 5.84 -7.68
CA PRO A 88 3.16 5.40 -6.30
C PRO A 88 2.25 6.37 -5.51
N PRO A 89 1.51 5.88 -4.49
CA PRO A 89 0.72 6.75 -3.63
C PRO A 89 1.58 7.84 -3.00
N THR A 90 1.08 9.06 -2.89
CA THR A 90 1.72 10.12 -2.11
C THR A 90 0.98 10.28 -0.79
N ILE A 91 1.69 10.15 0.33
CA ILE A 91 1.09 10.32 1.66
C ILE A 91 1.55 11.63 2.28
N ALA A 92 0.61 12.52 2.60
CA ALA A 92 0.88 13.79 3.25
C ALA A 92 -0.28 14.19 4.16
N ASN A 93 0.03 14.70 5.36
CA ASN A 93 -0.96 15.21 6.33
C ASN A 93 -2.10 14.21 6.62
N GLY A 94 -1.79 12.91 6.69
CA GLY A 94 -2.78 11.86 6.94
C GLY A 94 -3.69 11.53 5.76
N LYS A 95 -3.36 12.02 4.56
CA LYS A 95 -4.08 11.73 3.32
C LYS A 95 -3.22 10.92 2.37
N VAL A 96 -3.85 10.01 1.63
CA VAL A 96 -3.23 9.21 0.57
C VAL A 96 -3.77 9.69 -0.76
N CYS A 97 -2.90 10.24 -1.60
CA CYS A 97 -3.25 10.81 -2.89
C CYS A 97 -2.77 9.90 -4.02
N ILE A 98 -3.63 9.65 -4.99
CA ILE A 98 -3.35 8.82 -6.17
C ILE A 98 -3.76 9.59 -7.42
N ALA A 99 -2.87 9.67 -8.41
CA ALA A 99 -3.20 10.19 -9.73
C ALA A 99 -3.97 9.16 -10.55
N THR A 100 -5.02 9.59 -11.26
CA THR A 100 -5.89 8.72 -12.03
C THR A 100 -5.97 9.19 -13.50
N PHE A 101 -6.15 8.25 -14.41
CA PHE A 101 -6.54 8.50 -15.81
C PHE A 101 -7.98 8.99 -15.95
N SER A 102 -8.80 8.87 -14.90
CA SER A 102 -10.15 9.44 -14.84
C SER A 102 -10.16 10.98 -14.85
N GLY A 103 -8.99 11.64 -14.81
CA GLY A 103 -8.87 13.09 -14.83
C GLY A 103 -9.01 13.73 -13.45
N GLU A 104 -8.95 12.92 -12.39
CA GLU A 104 -9.16 13.34 -11.00
C GLU A 104 -7.99 12.89 -10.11
N LEU A 105 -7.93 13.46 -8.90
CA LEU A 105 -7.01 13.00 -7.86
C LEU A 105 -7.84 12.27 -6.80
N ALA A 106 -7.66 10.96 -6.68
CA ALA A 106 -8.30 10.19 -5.61
C ALA A 106 -7.56 10.47 -4.29
N VAL A 107 -8.29 10.88 -3.26
CA VAL A 107 -7.72 11.28 -1.95
C VAL A 107 -8.43 10.56 -0.81
N TYR A 108 -7.70 9.69 -0.13
CA TYR A 108 -8.20 8.89 1.00
C TYR A 108 -7.72 9.44 2.33
N GLY A 109 -8.49 9.24 3.39
CA GLY A 109 -8.17 9.60 4.76
C GLY A 109 -9.05 8.85 5.75
N GLN A 110 -8.73 8.95 7.05
CA GLN A 110 -9.52 8.32 8.08
C GLN A 110 -10.91 8.96 8.16
N LEU A 111 -11.96 8.12 8.24
CA LEU A 111 -13.33 8.59 8.50
C LEU A 111 -13.40 9.26 9.88
N SER A 112 -14.00 10.44 9.93
CA SER A 112 -14.22 11.25 11.14
C SER A 112 -15.68 11.28 11.54
#